data_AF-A0A7C8MIW6-F1
#
_entry.id   AF-A0A7C8MIW6-F1
#
_cell.length_a   1.000
_cell.length_b   1.000
_cell.length_c   1.000
_cell.angle_alpha   90.00
_cell.angle_beta   90.00
_cell.angle_gamma   90.00
#
_symmetry.space_group_name_H-M   'P 1'
#
loop_
_entity.id
_entity.type
_entity.pdbx_description
1 polymer ?
#
loop_
_entity_poly.entity_id
_entity_poly.type
_entity_poly.pdbx_seq_one_letter_code
_entity_poly.pdbx_strand_id
1 'polypeptide(L)'
;MAAPLLFCTAEEAKPVVYKVMDVKLQGVDESLFNLVESRAGPRDSDRPFKRALREDEPFEAAFIGASESDCQAWALDMQARHNFIEQDLIGILDKRSASDETLLIQFYSRGPGMEIGDQGVFPKETDKWHDFRINYRDADALTSSLQFGASEIVYPVYFGRKEELTDERGVFDVSRAEKICMGEES
;
A
#
# COMPACT_ATOMS: atom_id res chain seq x y z
N MET A 1 -14.58 5.93 -7.06
CA MET A 1 -13.79 4.76 -6.67
C MET A 1 -12.91 5.18 -5.50
N ALA A 2 -12.77 4.35 -4.48
CA ALA A 2 -11.85 4.64 -3.38
C ALA A 2 -10.41 4.28 -3.80
N ALA A 3 -9.41 4.99 -3.27
CA ALA A 3 -8.01 4.69 -3.55
C ALA A 3 -7.14 4.88 -2.30
N PRO A 4 -6.10 4.03 -2.09
CA PRO A 4 -5.18 4.14 -0.97
C PRO A 4 -4.41 5.46 -1.00
N LEU A 5 -4.01 5.94 0.17
CA LEU A 5 -3.20 7.15 0.31
C LEU A 5 -1.74 6.84 0.00
N LEU A 6 -1.06 7.72 -0.74
CA LEU A 6 0.37 7.66 -0.99
C LEU A 6 1.07 8.83 -0.31
N PHE A 7 1.95 8.52 0.63
CA PHE A 7 2.79 9.48 1.34
C PHE A 7 4.19 9.52 0.73
N CYS A 8 4.79 10.71 0.70
CA CYS A 8 6.21 10.90 0.45
C CYS A 8 6.86 11.44 1.73
N THR A 9 7.76 10.67 2.33
CA THR A 9 8.37 10.98 3.64
C THR A 9 9.85 11.37 3.54
N ALA A 10 10.47 11.23 2.36
CA ALA A 10 11.86 11.61 2.13
C ALA A 10 12.00 12.46 0.86
N GLU A 11 12.86 13.49 0.91
CA GLU A 11 13.11 14.39 -0.23
C GLU A 11 13.70 13.60 -1.40
N GLU A 12 14.58 12.64 -1.09
CA GLU A 12 15.20 11.78 -2.08
C GLU A 12 14.19 10.94 -2.87
N ALA A 13 12.99 10.70 -2.33
CA ALA A 13 11.96 9.87 -2.95
C ALA A 13 11.08 10.64 -3.96
N LYS A 14 11.10 11.98 -3.94
CA LYS A 14 10.27 12.82 -4.83
C LYS A 14 10.40 12.44 -6.32
N PRO A 15 11.60 12.14 -6.87
CA PRO A 15 11.76 11.75 -8.27
C PRO A 15 11.10 10.40 -8.63
N VAL A 16 10.66 9.60 -7.66
CA VAL A 16 10.00 8.30 -7.91
C VAL A 16 8.47 8.42 -7.78
N VAL A 17 7.95 9.50 -7.18
CA VAL A 17 6.51 9.67 -6.93
C VAL A 17 5.71 9.59 -8.23
N TYR A 18 6.13 10.27 -9.29
CA TYR A 18 5.39 10.23 -10.57
C TYR A 18 5.31 8.81 -11.15
N LYS A 19 6.34 7.98 -10.96
CA LYS A 19 6.36 6.58 -11.41
C LYS A 19 5.32 5.73 -10.67
N VAL A 20 5.20 5.94 -9.36
CA VAL A 20 4.18 5.23 -8.55
C VAL A 20 2.78 5.74 -8.86
N MET A 21 2.63 7.05 -9.10
CA MET A 21 1.37 7.63 -9.53
C MET A 21 0.92 7.13 -10.92
N ASP A 22 1.84 6.67 -11.77
CA ASP A 22 1.52 6.06 -13.07
C ASP A 22 1.09 4.58 -12.97
N VAL A 23 1.20 3.96 -11.79
CA VAL A 23 0.61 2.63 -11.55
C VAL A 23 -0.90 2.77 -11.55
N LYS A 24 -1.55 2.01 -12.44
CA LYS A 24 -3.00 2.05 -12.66
C LYS A 24 -3.65 0.82 -12.05
N LEU A 25 -4.89 1.01 -11.60
CA LEU A 25 -5.75 -0.11 -11.23
C LEU A 25 -6.09 -0.92 -12.48
N GLN A 26 -6.01 -2.25 -12.41
CA GLN A 26 -6.31 -3.11 -13.56
C GLN A 26 -7.68 -2.80 -14.17
N GLY A 27 -7.71 -2.51 -15.48
CA GLY A 27 -8.94 -2.23 -16.22
C GLY A 27 -9.49 -0.80 -16.13
N VAL A 28 -8.77 0.13 -15.47
CA VAL A 28 -9.16 1.54 -15.36
C VAL A 28 -7.99 2.45 -15.73
N ASP A 29 -8.27 3.57 -16.42
CA ASP A 29 -7.26 4.61 -16.72
C ASP A 29 -7.13 5.62 -15.57
N GLU A 30 -7.10 5.13 -14.33
CA GLU A 30 -6.96 5.93 -13.12
C GLU A 30 -5.79 5.39 -12.27
N SER A 31 -5.04 6.29 -11.64
CA SER A 31 -3.97 5.91 -10.72
C SER A 31 -4.51 5.12 -9.54
N LEU A 32 -3.72 4.13 -9.10
CA LEU A 32 -3.98 3.33 -7.92
C LEU A 32 -4.04 4.19 -6.64
N PHE A 33 -3.30 5.31 -6.58
CA PHE A 33 -3.12 6.06 -5.34
C PHE A 33 -3.73 7.48 -5.35
N ASN A 34 -4.04 7.94 -4.14
CA ASN A 34 -4.33 9.32 -3.79
C ASN A 34 -3.06 9.96 -3.18
N LEU A 35 -2.41 10.89 -3.89
CA LEU A 35 -1.19 11.55 -3.40
C LEU A 35 -1.50 12.53 -2.25
N VAL A 36 -0.82 12.36 -1.11
CA VAL A 36 -0.98 13.21 0.07
C VAL A 36 -0.02 14.40 0.02
N GLU A 37 -0.53 15.55 -0.43
CA GLU A 37 0.29 16.76 -0.56
C GLU A 37 0.26 17.65 0.70
N SER A 38 -0.78 17.54 1.53
CA SER A 38 -1.02 18.42 2.68
C SER A 38 -1.54 17.68 3.91
N ARG A 39 -1.09 18.09 5.10
CA ARG A 39 -1.59 17.60 6.41
C ARG A 39 -3.02 18.06 6.71
N ALA A 40 -3.51 19.11 6.07
CA ALA A 40 -4.88 19.58 6.26
C ALA A 40 -5.91 18.61 5.65
N GLY A 41 -5.48 17.77 4.70
CA GLY A 41 -6.36 16.88 3.95
C GLY A 41 -7.34 17.63 3.04
N PRO A 42 -8.17 16.88 2.29
CA PRO A 42 -9.29 17.43 1.55
C PRO A 42 -10.36 17.93 2.53
N ARG A 43 -10.96 19.10 2.24
CA ARG A 43 -12.05 19.64 3.08
C ARG A 43 -13.39 18.96 2.79
N ASP A 44 -13.57 18.49 1.57
CA ASP A 44 -14.78 17.84 1.06
C ASP A 44 -14.41 16.87 -0.07
N SER A 45 -15.40 16.09 -0.52
CA SER A 45 -15.26 15.15 -1.64
C SER A 45 -15.11 15.83 -3.01
N ASP A 46 -15.38 17.14 -3.11
CA ASP A 46 -15.37 17.87 -4.38
C ASP A 46 -13.94 18.28 -4.79
N ARG A 47 -12.99 18.20 -3.84
CA ARG A 47 -11.56 18.41 -4.07
C ARG A 47 -10.76 17.20 -3.56
N PRO A 48 -10.86 16.05 -4.25
CA PRO A 48 -10.12 14.85 -3.85
C PRO A 48 -8.61 15.07 -4.01
N PHE A 49 -7.84 14.14 -3.46
CA PHE A 49 -6.40 14.10 -3.65
C PHE A 49 -6.02 14.01 -5.12
N LYS A 50 -4.80 14.45 -5.41
CA LYS A 50 -4.22 14.33 -6.74
C LYS A 50 -3.99 12.85 -7.08
N ARG A 51 -4.47 12.43 -8.26
CA ARG A 51 -4.36 11.05 -8.77
C ARG A 51 -3.55 10.95 -10.07
N ALA A 52 -2.79 11.98 -10.40
CA ALA A 52 -1.86 11.99 -11.53
C ALA A 52 -0.77 13.00 -11.26
N LEU A 53 0.48 12.66 -11.59
CA LEU A 53 1.62 13.55 -11.46
C LEU A 53 2.54 13.33 -12.67
N ARG A 54 2.90 14.38 -13.39
CA ARG A 54 3.88 14.28 -14.49
C ARG A 54 5.30 14.23 -13.94
N GLU A 55 6.20 13.68 -14.74
CA GLU A 55 7.64 13.84 -14.50
C GLU A 55 7.98 15.34 -14.40
N ASP A 56 8.76 15.71 -13.38
CA ASP A 56 9.13 17.08 -13.01
C ASP A 56 7.99 18.02 -12.58
N GLU A 57 6.75 17.54 -12.45
CA GLU A 57 5.67 18.35 -11.91
C GLU A 57 5.90 18.60 -10.41
N PRO A 58 5.99 19.88 -9.97
CA PRO A 58 6.15 20.17 -8.56
C PRO A 58 4.90 19.75 -7.80
N PHE A 59 5.11 19.22 -6.60
CA PHE A 59 4.05 18.88 -5.66
C PHE A 59 4.51 19.20 -4.24
N GLU A 60 3.57 19.48 -3.37
CA GLU A 60 3.85 19.68 -1.96
C GLU A 60 3.96 18.33 -1.26
N ALA A 61 4.93 18.17 -0.37
CA ALA A 61 5.13 16.93 0.38
C ALA A 61 5.14 17.24 1.89
N ALA A 62 3.96 17.51 2.46
CA ALA A 62 3.85 17.92 3.87
C ALA A 62 4.24 16.84 4.90
N PHE A 63 4.54 15.62 4.43
CA PHE A 63 4.96 14.48 5.23
C PHE A 63 6.46 14.17 5.14
N ILE A 64 7.25 15.00 4.45
CA ILE A 64 8.72 14.90 4.50
C ILE A 64 9.20 14.94 5.96
N GLY A 65 10.03 13.97 6.34
CA GLY A 65 10.54 13.79 7.70
C GLY A 65 9.54 13.19 8.70
N ALA A 66 8.31 12.87 8.28
CA ALA A 66 7.34 12.18 9.13
C ALA A 66 7.73 10.71 9.34
N SER A 67 7.38 10.16 10.50
CA SER A 67 7.50 8.73 10.76
C SER A 67 6.38 7.93 10.09
N GLU A 68 6.55 6.61 9.98
CA GLU A 68 5.46 5.72 9.55
C GLU A 68 4.26 5.84 10.48
N SER A 69 4.47 5.90 11.80
CA SER A 69 3.38 6.08 12.77
C SER A 69 2.61 7.38 12.60
N ASP A 70 3.27 8.47 12.18
CA ASP A 70 2.57 9.73 11.88
C ASP A 70 1.67 9.58 10.65
N CYS A 71 2.16 8.87 9.61
CA CYS A 71 1.40 8.61 8.39
C CYS A 71 0.19 7.70 8.70
N GLN A 72 0.41 6.63 9.46
CA GLN A 72 -0.60 5.68 9.90
C GLN A 72 -1.72 6.36 10.71
N ALA A 73 -1.36 7.14 11.73
CA ALA A 73 -2.34 7.83 12.57
C ALA A 73 -3.17 8.84 11.77
N TRP A 74 -2.52 9.61 10.88
CA TRP A 74 -3.21 10.55 10.01
C TRP A 74 -4.11 9.84 8.99
N ALA A 75 -3.65 8.74 8.39
CA ALA A 75 -4.41 7.96 7.44
C ALA A 75 -5.70 7.40 8.05
N LEU A 76 -5.64 6.81 9.25
CA LEU A 76 -6.82 6.28 9.94
C LEU A 76 -7.87 7.37 10.20
N ASP A 77 -7.43 8.56 10.61
CA ASP A 77 -8.33 9.70 10.84
C ASP A 77 -8.99 10.17 9.53
N MET A 78 -8.24 10.25 8.43
CA MET A 78 -8.79 10.63 7.13
C MET A 78 -9.72 9.57 6.55
N GLN A 79 -9.34 8.30 6.61
CA GLN A 79 -10.14 7.15 6.18
C GLN A 79 -11.48 7.09 6.92
N ALA A 80 -11.51 7.41 8.22
CA ALA A 80 -12.76 7.45 8.99
C ALA A 80 -13.71 8.60 8.58
N ARG A 81 -13.18 9.67 7.98
CA ARG A 81 -13.94 10.88 7.60
C ARG A 81 -14.38 10.89 6.13
N HIS A 82 -13.69 10.16 5.26
CA HIS A 82 -13.85 10.25 3.81
C HIS A 82 -13.98 8.87 3.18
N ASN A 83 -15.13 8.60 2.55
CA ASN A 83 -15.46 7.33 1.91
C ASN A 83 -14.77 7.09 0.55
N PHE A 84 -14.15 8.10 -0.05
CA PHE A 84 -13.35 7.97 -1.27
C PHE A 84 -11.90 7.60 -0.99
N ILE A 85 -11.52 7.49 0.29
CA ILE A 85 -10.21 6.99 0.70
C ILE A 85 -10.38 5.51 1.01
N GLU A 86 -9.53 4.71 0.38
CA GLU A 86 -9.53 3.28 0.61
C GLU A 86 -9.14 2.98 2.05
N GLN A 87 -9.85 2.06 2.68
CA GLN A 87 -9.62 1.72 4.08
C GLN A 87 -8.40 0.83 4.22
N ASP A 88 -7.68 0.98 5.33
CA ASP A 88 -6.71 0.00 5.81
C ASP A 88 -5.50 -0.24 4.90
N LEU A 89 -5.31 0.56 3.85
CA LEU A 89 -4.15 0.51 2.97
C LEU A 89 -3.55 1.88 2.76
N ILE A 90 -2.23 1.95 2.94
CA ILE A 90 -1.43 3.13 2.60
C ILE A 90 -0.14 2.72 1.90
N GLY A 91 0.35 3.61 1.04
CA GLY A 91 1.67 3.54 0.42
C GLY A 91 2.59 4.61 1.01
N ILE A 92 3.85 4.27 1.26
CA ILE A 92 4.88 5.20 1.74
C ILE A 92 6.11 5.11 0.84
N LEU A 93 6.46 6.25 0.23
CA LEU A 93 7.72 6.48 -0.45
C LEU A 93 8.69 7.14 0.53
N ASP A 94 9.66 6.36 0.97
CA ASP A 94 10.71 6.78 1.90
C ASP A 94 12.07 6.89 1.18
N LYS A 95 13.14 7.13 1.95
CA LYS A 95 14.48 7.29 1.39
C LYS A 95 14.94 6.09 0.56
N ARG A 96 14.51 4.88 0.93
CA ARG A 96 14.90 3.65 0.24
C ARG A 96 14.26 3.57 -1.14
N SER A 97 13.02 4.02 -1.27
CA SER A 97 12.29 4.06 -2.55
C SER A 97 13.05 4.74 -3.69
N ALA A 98 13.82 5.78 -3.36
CA ALA A 98 14.67 6.50 -4.32
C ALA A 98 15.79 5.63 -4.92
N SER A 99 16.28 4.67 -4.14
CA SER A 99 17.50 3.91 -4.43
C SER A 99 17.24 2.58 -5.12
N ASP A 100 16.11 1.93 -4.81
CA ASP A 100 15.81 0.59 -5.33
C ASP A 100 14.44 0.46 -5.98
N GLU A 101 13.76 1.57 -6.28
CA GLU A 101 12.44 1.59 -6.92
C GLU A 101 11.40 0.74 -6.17
N THR A 102 11.47 0.73 -4.84
CA THR A 102 10.49 0.03 -4.00
C THR A 102 9.46 0.97 -3.39
N LEU A 103 8.31 0.40 -3.01
CA LEU A 103 7.24 1.07 -2.29
C LEU A 103 6.94 0.28 -1.01
N LEU A 104 6.77 0.98 0.12
CA LEU A 104 6.19 0.37 1.31
C LEU A 104 4.67 0.41 1.20
N ILE A 105 4.02 -0.72 1.10
CA ILE A 105 2.58 -0.83 1.34
C ILE A 105 2.38 -1.28 2.78
N GLN A 106 1.52 -0.59 3.53
CA GLN A 106 1.10 -1.03 4.86
C GLN A 106 -0.39 -1.38 4.83
N PHE A 107 -0.72 -2.56 5.36
CA PHE A 107 -2.09 -3.05 5.49
C PHE A 107 -2.50 -3.11 6.96
N TYR A 108 -3.58 -2.43 7.35
CA TYR A 108 -4.11 -2.43 8.71
C TYR A 108 -5.10 -3.57 8.90
N SER A 109 -4.74 -4.59 9.67
CA SER A 109 -5.65 -5.71 9.93
C SER A 109 -6.63 -5.35 11.05
N ARG A 110 -7.85 -4.94 10.71
CA ARG A 110 -8.93 -4.68 11.68
C ARG A 110 -9.51 -5.99 12.22
N GLY A 111 -9.69 -6.06 13.53
CA GLY A 111 -10.45 -7.15 14.17
C GLY A 111 -9.71 -8.49 14.22
N PRO A 112 -10.36 -9.57 14.70
CA PRO A 112 -9.70 -10.84 14.93
C PRO A 112 -9.21 -11.46 13.62
N GLY A 113 -8.06 -12.14 13.68
CA GLY A 113 -7.57 -12.94 12.56
C GLY A 113 -8.57 -14.05 12.20
N MET A 114 -8.52 -14.49 10.96
CA MET A 114 -9.35 -15.57 10.42
C MET A 114 -8.68 -16.92 10.68
N GLU A 115 -9.43 -17.87 11.26
CA GLU A 115 -8.99 -19.26 11.37
C GLU A 115 -9.11 -19.97 10.02
N ILE A 116 -7.99 -20.48 9.51
CA ILE A 116 -7.86 -21.13 8.21
C ILE A 116 -7.41 -22.57 8.42
N GLY A 117 -8.38 -23.46 8.64
CA GLY A 117 -8.16 -24.90 8.75
C GLY A 117 -7.02 -25.28 9.71
N ASP A 118 -6.12 -26.14 9.25
CA ASP A 118 -4.93 -26.59 9.97
C ASP A 118 -3.74 -25.62 9.90
N GLN A 119 -3.84 -24.55 9.08
CA GLN A 119 -2.79 -23.55 8.92
C GLN A 119 -2.78 -22.52 10.06
N GLY A 120 -3.89 -22.38 10.79
CA GLY A 120 -4.03 -21.50 11.95
C GLY A 120 -4.68 -20.16 11.63
N VAL A 121 -4.40 -19.14 12.43
CA VAL A 121 -5.08 -17.84 12.40
C VAL A 121 -4.25 -16.78 11.67
N PHE A 122 -4.86 -16.07 10.70
CA PHE A 122 -4.19 -15.04 9.90
C PHE A 122 -5.01 -13.73 9.75
N PRO A 123 -4.35 -12.56 9.73
CA PRO A 123 -3.00 -12.34 10.25
C PRO A 123 -2.94 -12.69 11.75
N LYS A 124 -1.77 -13.18 12.21
CA LYS A 124 -1.58 -13.60 13.62
C LYS A 124 -1.69 -12.43 14.59
N GLU A 125 -1.21 -11.27 14.16
CA GLU A 125 -1.32 -10.03 14.91
C GLU A 125 -2.40 -9.15 14.29
N THR A 126 -3.28 -8.63 15.14
CA THR A 126 -4.43 -7.82 14.74
C THR A 126 -4.34 -6.42 15.35
N ASP A 127 -5.15 -5.49 14.84
CA ASP A 127 -5.12 -4.07 15.21
C ASP A 127 -3.71 -3.47 15.06
N LYS A 128 -3.03 -3.88 13.98
CA LYS A 128 -1.68 -3.47 13.62
C LYS A 128 -1.54 -3.30 12.11
N TRP A 129 -0.56 -2.50 11.74
CA TRP A 129 -0.09 -2.36 10.37
C TRP A 129 0.89 -3.48 10.01
N HIS A 130 0.72 -4.06 8.83
CA HIS A 130 1.57 -5.10 8.28
C HIS A 130 2.31 -4.58 7.05
N ASP A 131 3.63 -4.69 7.07
CA ASP A 131 4.50 -4.02 6.10
C ASP A 131 4.88 -4.88 4.90
N PHE A 132 4.59 -4.43 3.70
CA PHE A 132 5.00 -5.09 2.46
C PHE A 132 5.86 -4.11 1.65
N ARG A 133 7.18 -4.31 1.69
CA ARG A 133 8.09 -3.62 0.79
C ARG A 133 8.10 -4.36 -0.53
N ILE A 134 7.72 -3.71 -1.63
CA ILE A 134 7.57 -4.35 -2.94
C ILE A 134 8.23 -3.52 -4.04
N ASN A 135 8.43 -4.11 -5.22
CA ASN A 135 8.64 -3.30 -6.42
C ASN A 135 7.37 -2.45 -6.65
N TYR A 136 7.50 -1.14 -6.89
CA TYR A 136 6.31 -0.28 -7.00
C TYR A 136 5.37 -0.72 -8.13
N ARG A 137 5.88 -1.41 -9.15
CA ARG A 137 5.10 -1.91 -10.30
C ARG A 137 4.11 -3.01 -9.91
N ASP A 138 4.36 -3.69 -8.79
CA ASP A 138 3.52 -4.78 -8.30
C ASP A 138 2.44 -4.29 -7.31
N ALA A 139 2.31 -2.97 -7.11
CA ALA A 139 1.38 -2.41 -6.14
C ALA A 139 -0.08 -2.73 -6.45
N ASP A 140 -0.48 -2.75 -7.73
CA ASP A 140 -1.83 -3.13 -8.16
C ASP A 140 -2.16 -4.59 -7.79
N ALA A 141 -1.23 -5.51 -8.06
CA ALA A 141 -1.37 -6.93 -7.73
C ALA A 141 -1.50 -7.17 -6.21
N LEU A 142 -0.62 -6.55 -5.42
CA LEU A 142 -0.67 -6.69 -3.96
C LEU A 142 -1.93 -6.06 -3.37
N THR A 143 -2.29 -4.85 -3.77
CA THR A 143 -3.50 -4.18 -3.27
C THR A 143 -4.76 -4.96 -3.65
N SER A 144 -4.88 -5.37 -4.91
CA SER A 144 -5.99 -6.19 -5.38
C SER A 144 -6.12 -7.51 -4.61
N SER A 145 -4.99 -8.19 -4.36
CA SER A 145 -4.95 -9.44 -3.59
C SER A 145 -5.45 -9.24 -2.16
N LEU A 146 -4.95 -8.22 -1.45
CA LEU A 146 -5.31 -7.99 -0.04
C LEU A 146 -6.76 -7.50 0.13
N GLN A 147 -7.33 -6.83 -0.88
CA GLN A 147 -8.67 -6.24 -0.79
C GLN A 147 -9.78 -7.10 -1.36
N PHE A 148 -9.52 -7.76 -2.48
CA PHE A 148 -10.55 -8.47 -3.25
C PHE A 148 -10.29 -9.97 -3.32
N GLY A 149 -9.09 -10.43 -2.98
CA GLY A 149 -8.78 -11.84 -2.91
C GLY A 149 -9.47 -12.53 -1.74
N ALA A 150 -9.80 -13.80 -1.93
CA ALA A 150 -10.40 -14.63 -0.90
C ALA A 150 -9.40 -14.81 0.27
N SER A 151 -9.77 -14.35 1.46
CA SER A 151 -8.87 -14.32 2.62
C SER A 151 -8.31 -15.71 2.97
N GLU A 152 -9.08 -16.77 2.79
CA GLU A 152 -8.66 -18.16 3.00
C GLU A 152 -7.54 -18.63 2.06
N ILE A 153 -7.35 -17.92 0.93
CA ILE A 153 -6.28 -18.17 -0.04
C ILE A 153 -5.14 -17.17 0.17
N VAL A 154 -5.47 -15.88 0.25
CA VAL A 154 -4.47 -14.79 0.26
C VAL A 154 -3.73 -14.73 1.59
N TYR A 155 -4.43 -14.83 2.72
CA TYR A 155 -3.81 -14.56 4.02
C TYR A 155 -2.72 -15.57 4.41
N PRO A 156 -2.89 -16.89 4.19
CA PRO A 156 -1.82 -17.84 4.46
C PRO A 156 -0.56 -17.58 3.64
N VAL A 157 -0.70 -17.09 2.40
CA VAL A 157 0.44 -16.77 1.54
C VAL A 157 1.09 -15.46 2.00
N TYR A 158 0.33 -14.37 2.05
CA TYR A 158 0.88 -13.03 2.30
C TYR A 158 1.32 -12.80 3.75
N PHE A 159 0.66 -13.42 4.74
CA PHE A 159 1.04 -13.30 6.14
C PHE A 159 1.78 -14.54 6.67
N GLY A 160 1.39 -15.74 6.22
CA GLY A 160 1.98 -16.99 6.69
C GLY A 160 3.31 -17.36 6.04
N ARG A 161 3.49 -17.03 4.75
CA ARG A 161 4.73 -17.28 4.00
C ARG A 161 5.55 -16.01 3.76
N LYS A 162 5.24 -14.93 4.46
CA LYS A 162 5.87 -13.61 4.25
C LYS A 162 7.40 -13.66 4.30
N GLU A 163 7.96 -14.34 5.30
CA GLU A 163 9.41 -14.48 5.45
C GLU A 163 10.04 -15.26 4.30
N GLU A 164 9.37 -16.30 3.79
CA GLU A 164 9.83 -17.10 2.65
C GLU A 164 9.77 -16.33 1.32
N LEU A 165 8.77 -15.46 1.18
CA LEU A 165 8.51 -14.68 -0.02
C LEU A 165 9.21 -13.32 -0.02
N THR A 166 10.03 -13.04 1.00
CA THR A 166 10.81 -11.81 1.10
C THR A 166 12.27 -12.13 0.81
N ASP A 167 12.87 -11.40 -0.13
CA ASP A 167 14.27 -11.59 -0.50
C ASP A 167 15.25 -11.12 0.60
N GLU A 168 16.55 -11.35 0.39
CA GLU A 168 17.61 -10.92 1.31
C GLU A 168 17.71 -9.40 1.50
N ARG A 169 17.08 -8.62 0.61
CA ARG A 169 16.99 -7.16 0.69
C ARG A 169 15.72 -6.72 1.43
N GLY A 170 14.86 -7.64 1.86
CA GLY A 170 13.60 -7.31 2.50
C GLY A 170 12.50 -6.89 1.51
N VAL A 171 12.58 -7.28 0.23
CA VAL A 171 11.54 -7.02 -0.79
C VAL A 171 10.69 -8.26 -0.97
N PHE A 172 9.37 -8.12 -0.81
CA PHE A 172 8.38 -9.17 -0.96
C PHE A 172 8.05 -9.42 -2.44
N ASP A 173 8.13 -10.67 -2.88
CA ASP A 173 7.85 -11.12 -4.25
C ASP A 173 6.34 -11.33 -4.46
N VAL A 174 5.68 -10.26 -4.89
CA VAL A 174 4.23 -10.26 -5.16
C VAL A 174 3.87 -11.24 -6.27
N SER A 175 4.66 -11.32 -7.33
CA SER A 175 4.38 -12.21 -8.47
C SER A 175 4.40 -13.67 -8.06
N ARG A 176 5.36 -14.08 -7.23
CA ARG A 176 5.43 -15.43 -6.68
C ARG A 176 4.27 -15.69 -5.72
N ALA A 177 3.91 -14.71 -4.88
CA ALA A 177 2.74 -14.82 -4.00
C ALA A 177 1.44 -15.05 -4.79
N GLU A 178 1.22 -14.32 -5.88
CA GLU A 178 0.04 -14.49 -6.75
C GLU A 178 -0.02 -15.88 -7.38
N LYS A 179 1.10 -16.39 -7.90
CA LYS A 179 1.17 -17.75 -8.47
C LYS A 179 0.80 -18.82 -7.46
N ILE A 180 1.28 -18.69 -6.22
CA ILE A 180 0.91 -19.59 -5.13
C ILE A 180 -0.59 -19.49 -4.83
N CYS A 181 -1.15 -18.29 -4.75
CA CYS A 181 -2.59 -18.09 -4.54
C CYS A 181 -3.44 -18.71 -5.67
N MET A 182 -2.95 -18.68 -6.91
CA MET A 182 -3.62 -19.29 -8.07
C MET A 182 -3.40 -20.81 -8.18
N GLY A 183 -2.58 -21.41 -7.31
CA GLY A 183 -2.23 -22.83 -7.35
C GLY A 183 -1.26 -23.21 -8.48
N GLU A 184 -0.58 -22.22 -9.06
CA GLU A 184 0.41 -22.39 -10.14
C GLU A 184 1.81 -22.72 -9.59
N GLU A 185 2.03 -22.48 -8.30
CA GLU A 185 3.26 -22.76 -7.58
C GLU A 185 2.92 -23.30 -6.18
N SER A 186 3.77 -24.17 -5.63
CA SER A 186 3.58 -24.80 -4.30
C SER A 186 4.74 -24.45 -3.38
#